data_AF-A0A970ENN3-F1
#
_entry.id   AF-A0A970ENN3-F1
#
_cell.length_a   1.000
_cell.length_b   1.000
_cell.length_c   1.000
_cell.angle_alpha   90.00
_cell.angle_beta   90.00
_cell.angle_gamma   90.00
#
_symmetry.space_group_name_H-M   'P 1'
#
loop_
_entity.id
_entity.type
_entity.pdbx_description
1 polymer ?
#
loop_
_entity_poly.entity_id
_entity_poly.type
_entity_poly.pdbx_seq_one_letter_code
_entity_poly.pdbx_strand_id
1 'polypeptide(L)'
;MRKAVPRLFALLIIPLGVVFLYALVHEASHALVVFLVGGEVTRFQVNFLQHAPSISYTGVSDPLHKAFISLAGPVLPLALVPFVAVVLRKTRSALAQAAALLFLLSLLPTALTSAAIALVYGFGAVPPQEDMAKFLHYTGANPFAAAAVLLLVFVVLLVFAFRVGRVKEAALNVQSVLRGSRDRRHTLLMGRIVVAVVLLSVGAAALRSIIGSEVPGSPELSYHTKVEVNLGDVTPDSAVYHTFSVSKPTVFDFVYSVDSGSDITMRLLNLDGEPFVFNNKDSVVMYEGRRTQPLAYFTGFTLLEGNYALEVSPGSTGSLTMYVDSREPSPADMEYLELLSAVNTGSFTAQSYHEEGYELVYEGELGVGQDQFLLTLPGGTDRMISAFAVGNGQVNLVYAADDEVHTLLEGFKATIGRWLPPHKGAAEVRASVQQVPTVLYIYVKANRSR
;
A
#
# COMPACT_ATOMS: atom_id res chain seq x y z
N MET A 1 42.17 -27.89 -19.48
CA MET A 1 40.77 -27.39 -19.58
C MET A 1 39.80 -28.02 -18.55
N ARG A 2 39.89 -29.31 -18.19
CA ARG A 2 38.95 -30.01 -17.26
C ARG A 2 38.74 -29.42 -15.84
N LYS A 3 39.66 -28.59 -15.31
CA LYS A 3 39.52 -27.95 -13.98
C LYS A 3 39.08 -26.48 -14.03
N ALA A 4 38.96 -25.87 -15.22
CA ALA A 4 38.63 -24.45 -15.37
C ALA A 4 37.13 -24.18 -15.24
N VAL A 5 36.30 -25.02 -15.86
CA VAL A 5 34.83 -24.93 -15.82
C VAL A 5 34.28 -25.00 -14.38
N PRO A 6 34.62 -26.00 -13.53
CA PRO A 6 34.09 -26.06 -12.16
C PRO A 6 34.57 -24.91 -11.27
N ARG A 7 35.76 -24.34 -11.53
CA ARG A 7 36.25 -23.16 -10.81
C ARG A 7 35.49 -21.89 -11.20
N LEU A 8 35.17 -21.74 -12.48
CA LEU A 8 34.36 -20.63 -12.99
C LEU A 8 32.92 -20.70 -12.46
N PHE A 9 32.32 -21.90 -12.44
CA PHE A 9 31.01 -22.12 -11.81
C PHE A 9 31.03 -21.80 -10.30
N ALA A 10 32.05 -22.26 -9.57
CA ALA A 10 32.18 -21.94 -8.15
C ALA A 10 32.34 -20.43 -7.87
N LEU A 11 33.06 -19.71 -8.74
CA LEU A 11 33.22 -18.25 -8.65
C LEU A 11 31.93 -17.48 -8.85
N LEU A 12 30.93 -18.05 -9.52
CA LEU A 12 29.64 -17.39 -9.79
C LEU A 12 28.54 -17.85 -8.83
N ILE A 13 28.47 -19.15 -8.52
CA ILE A 13 27.47 -19.73 -7.63
C ILE A 13 27.68 -19.29 -6.17
N ILE A 14 28.93 -19.18 -5.70
CA ILE A 14 29.20 -18.85 -4.29
C ILE A 14 28.74 -17.42 -3.95
N PRO A 15 29.10 -16.37 -4.69
CA PRO A 15 28.58 -15.03 -4.42
C PRO A 15 27.06 -14.96 -4.50
N LEU A 16 26.45 -15.59 -5.50
CA LEU A 16 24.99 -15.60 -5.66
C LEU A 16 24.31 -16.29 -4.46
N GLY A 17 24.85 -17.42 -4.02
CA GLY A 17 24.37 -18.13 -2.84
C GLY A 17 24.56 -17.33 -1.55
N VAL A 18 25.64 -16.55 -1.43
CA VAL A 18 25.87 -15.66 -0.28
C VAL A 18 24.86 -14.51 -0.25
N VAL A 19 24.57 -13.88 -1.40
CA VAL A 19 23.54 -12.83 -1.51
C VAL A 19 22.16 -13.39 -1.15
N PHE A 20 21.82 -14.56 -1.68
CA PHE A 20 20.58 -15.26 -1.33
C PHE A 20 20.50 -15.55 0.17
N LEU A 21 21.58 -16.10 0.75
CA LEU A 21 21.62 -16.44 2.17
C LEU A 21 21.49 -15.20 3.05
N TYR A 22 22.12 -14.09 2.67
CA TYR A 22 21.96 -12.82 3.38
C TYR A 22 20.50 -12.36 3.36
N ALA A 23 19.87 -12.29 2.17
CA ALA A 23 18.48 -11.88 2.05
C ALA A 23 17.55 -12.81 2.85
N LEU A 24 17.77 -14.12 2.78
CA LEU A 24 17.03 -15.10 3.55
C LEU A 24 17.13 -14.85 5.04
N VAL A 25 18.34 -14.63 5.57
CA VAL A 25 18.55 -14.40 7.00
C VAL A 25 17.95 -13.05 7.44
N HIS A 26 18.08 -12.01 6.62
CA HIS A 26 17.49 -10.68 6.89
C HIS A 26 15.96 -10.78 7.00
N GLU A 27 15.29 -11.30 5.96
CA GLU A 27 13.84 -11.43 5.97
C GLU A 27 13.34 -12.43 7.02
N ALA A 28 14.06 -13.54 7.21
CA ALA A 28 13.71 -14.52 8.24
C ALA A 28 13.83 -13.94 9.66
N SER A 29 14.69 -12.94 9.87
CA SER A 29 14.81 -12.25 11.15
C SER A 29 13.55 -11.44 11.46
N HIS A 30 13.02 -10.72 10.47
CA HIS A 30 11.73 -10.04 10.61
C HIS A 30 10.60 -11.04 10.90
N ALA A 31 10.51 -12.10 10.08
CA ALA A 31 9.49 -13.14 10.23
C ALA A 31 9.54 -13.83 11.61
N LEU A 32 10.74 -14.11 12.11
CA LEU A 32 10.94 -14.69 13.43
C LEU A 32 10.35 -13.80 14.53
N VAL A 33 10.61 -12.49 14.47
CA VAL A 33 10.07 -11.56 15.48
C VAL A 33 8.55 -11.43 15.34
N VAL A 34 8.01 -11.40 14.11
CA VAL A 34 6.55 -11.46 13.88
C VAL A 34 5.92 -12.65 14.60
N PHE A 35 6.47 -13.85 14.45
CA PHE A 35 5.95 -15.04 15.14
C PHE A 35 6.08 -14.94 16.67
N LEU A 36 7.20 -14.40 17.18
CA LEU A 36 7.43 -14.25 18.62
C LEU A 36 6.45 -13.27 19.28
N VAL A 37 5.99 -12.26 18.55
CA VAL A 37 5.00 -11.28 19.06
C VAL A 37 3.55 -11.68 18.76
N GLY A 38 3.32 -12.90 18.24
CA GLY A 38 1.99 -13.45 17.97
C GLY A 38 1.35 -12.98 16.66
N GLY A 39 2.13 -12.40 15.74
CA GLY A 39 1.68 -12.03 14.40
C GLY A 39 1.75 -13.20 13.41
N GLU A 40 1.15 -13.00 12.24
CA GLU A 40 1.14 -13.96 11.13
C GLU A 40 1.91 -13.39 9.94
N VAL A 41 2.82 -14.16 9.36
CA VAL A 41 3.54 -13.78 8.14
C VAL A 41 2.70 -14.16 6.93
N THR A 42 2.18 -13.16 6.21
CA THR A 42 1.29 -13.35 5.06
C THR A 42 2.05 -13.47 3.74
N ARG A 43 3.24 -12.87 3.66
CA ARG A 43 4.13 -12.97 2.50
C ARG A 43 5.59 -13.00 2.93
N PHE A 44 6.35 -13.90 2.33
CA PHE A 44 7.80 -14.03 2.55
C PHE A 44 8.51 -14.14 1.20
N GLN A 45 9.20 -13.08 0.78
CA GLN A 45 9.88 -13.04 -0.52
C GLN A 45 11.37 -12.78 -0.35
N VAL A 46 12.19 -13.71 -0.84
CA VAL A 46 13.67 -13.62 -0.80
C VAL A 46 14.29 -13.68 -2.20
N ASN A 47 13.46 -13.81 -3.24
CA ASN A 47 13.92 -13.86 -4.62
C ASN A 47 14.29 -12.46 -5.15
N PHE A 48 15.54 -12.08 -4.93
CA PHE A 48 16.12 -10.80 -5.36
C PHE A 48 16.28 -10.65 -6.89
N LEU A 49 16.04 -11.70 -7.69
CA LEU A 49 16.15 -11.62 -9.16
C LEU A 49 14.93 -10.99 -9.82
N GLN A 50 13.76 -11.08 -9.16
CA GLN A 50 12.49 -10.60 -9.71
C GLN A 50 11.88 -9.47 -8.87
N HIS A 51 12.04 -9.51 -7.54
CA HIS A 51 11.46 -8.54 -6.62
C HIS A 51 12.50 -8.14 -5.57
N ALA A 52 12.37 -6.96 -4.96
CA ALA A 52 13.13 -6.67 -3.75
C ALA A 52 12.72 -7.68 -2.65
N PRO A 53 13.68 -8.23 -1.87
CA PRO A 53 13.34 -9.02 -0.69
C PRO A 53 12.43 -8.23 0.25
N SER A 54 11.40 -8.88 0.78
CA SER A 54 10.42 -8.24 1.65
C SER A 54 9.57 -9.27 2.39
N ILE A 55 9.09 -8.90 3.57
CA ILE A 55 8.01 -9.61 4.25
C ILE A 55 6.75 -8.75 4.39
N SER A 56 5.59 -9.42 4.46
CA SER A 56 4.31 -8.83 4.87
C SER A 56 3.75 -9.66 6.03
N TYR A 57 3.10 -8.98 6.98
CA TYR A 57 2.59 -9.62 8.19
C TYR A 57 1.36 -8.91 8.74
N THR A 58 0.55 -9.64 9.51
CA THR A 58 -0.67 -9.18 10.19
C THR A 58 -0.64 -9.57 11.67
N GLY A 59 -1.62 -9.11 12.45
CA GLY A 59 -1.76 -9.49 13.87
C GLY A 59 -0.83 -8.74 14.84
N VAL A 60 -0.12 -7.70 14.39
CA VAL A 60 0.79 -6.89 15.24
C VAL A 60 0.36 -5.42 15.23
N SER A 61 -0.27 -4.97 16.33
CA SER A 61 -0.77 -3.59 16.47
C SER A 61 0.13 -2.69 17.32
N ASP A 62 0.87 -3.25 18.29
CA ASP A 62 1.75 -2.51 19.19
C ASP A 62 2.94 -1.85 18.43
N PRO A 63 3.12 -0.52 18.53
CA PRO A 63 4.26 0.18 17.95
C PRO A 63 5.62 -0.38 18.38
N LEU A 64 5.76 -0.84 19.63
CA LEU A 64 7.00 -1.44 20.11
C LEU A 64 7.27 -2.79 19.42
N HIS A 65 6.24 -3.60 19.20
CA HIS A 65 6.39 -4.84 18.43
C HIS A 65 6.79 -4.54 16.98
N LYS A 66 6.17 -3.53 16.34
CA LYS A 66 6.57 -3.07 14.99
C LYS A 66 8.00 -2.57 14.95
N ALA A 67 8.44 -1.84 15.98
CA ALA A 67 9.83 -1.41 16.12
C ALA A 67 10.79 -2.61 16.19
N PHE A 68 10.50 -3.61 17.03
CA PHE A 68 11.34 -4.80 17.13
C PHE A 68 11.37 -5.60 15.83
N ILE A 69 10.23 -5.71 15.13
CA ILE A 69 10.19 -6.34 13.81
C ILE A 69 11.10 -5.57 12.86
N SER A 70 10.96 -4.25 12.73
CA SER A 70 11.83 -3.44 11.86
C SER A 70 13.31 -3.54 12.23
N LEU A 71 13.65 -3.60 13.52
CA LEU A 71 15.04 -3.75 13.97
C LEU A 71 15.62 -5.15 13.68
N ALA A 72 14.78 -6.17 13.61
CA ALA A 72 15.20 -7.56 13.52
C ALA A 72 16.03 -7.85 12.28
N GLY A 73 15.59 -7.36 11.11
CA GLY A 73 16.27 -7.52 9.82
C GLY A 73 17.73 -7.07 9.85
N PRO A 74 18.05 -5.83 10.23
CA PRO A 74 19.44 -5.37 10.24
C PRO A 74 20.27 -5.90 11.42
N VAL A 75 19.66 -6.23 12.57
CA VAL A 75 20.41 -6.54 13.80
C VAL A 75 20.60 -8.04 14.05
N LEU A 76 19.56 -8.87 13.89
CA LEU A 76 19.68 -10.31 14.20
C LEU A 76 20.67 -11.05 13.29
N PRO A 77 20.84 -10.74 11.99
CA PRO A 77 21.87 -11.38 11.18
C PRO A 77 23.28 -11.16 11.72
N LEU A 78 23.53 -10.04 12.42
CA LEU A 78 24.84 -9.76 13.03
C LEU A 78 25.19 -10.78 14.12
N ALA A 79 24.20 -11.40 14.76
CA ALA A 79 24.42 -12.49 15.72
C ALA A 79 25.06 -13.73 15.08
N LEU A 80 25.03 -13.86 13.75
CA LEU A 80 25.71 -14.94 13.04
C LEU A 80 27.22 -14.70 12.89
N VAL A 81 27.70 -13.46 13.00
CA VAL A 81 29.13 -13.12 12.81
C VAL A 81 30.05 -13.96 13.71
N PRO A 82 29.79 -14.14 15.02
CA PRO A 82 30.62 -15.01 15.86
C PRO A 82 30.68 -16.47 15.38
N PHE A 83 29.54 -17.03 14.95
CA PHE A 83 29.47 -18.41 14.46
C PHE A 83 30.25 -18.58 13.17
N VAL A 84 30.06 -17.66 12.22
CA VAL A 84 30.77 -17.67 10.93
C VAL A 84 32.27 -17.47 11.15
N ALA A 85 32.68 -16.60 12.07
CA ALA A 85 34.08 -16.42 12.42
C ALA A 85 34.71 -17.71 13.03
N VAL A 86 33.98 -18.45 13.86
CA VAL A 86 34.45 -19.75 14.39
C VAL A 86 34.55 -20.79 13.28
N VAL A 87 33.57 -20.85 12.37
CA VAL A 87 33.60 -21.75 11.20
C VAL A 87 34.80 -21.41 10.31
N LEU A 88 35.02 -20.13 10.02
CA LEU A 88 36.14 -19.63 9.22
C LEU A 88 37.49 -20.10 9.78
N ARG A 89 37.66 -20.02 11.11
CA ARG A 89 38.88 -20.49 11.78
C ARG A 89 39.07 -22.01 11.71
N LYS A 90 37.98 -22.78 11.81
CA LYS A 90 38.05 -24.26 11.89
C LYS A 90 38.18 -24.92 10.51
N THR A 91 37.62 -24.31 9.47
CA THR A 91 37.59 -24.93 8.15
C THR A 91 38.96 -24.91 7.46
N ARG A 92 39.33 -26.05 6.87
CA ARG A 92 40.57 -26.21 6.10
C ARG A 92 40.38 -26.00 4.59
N SER A 93 39.13 -25.98 4.12
CA SER A 93 38.81 -25.80 2.70
C SER A 93 38.87 -24.33 2.32
N ALA A 94 39.74 -23.96 1.39
CA ALA A 94 39.82 -22.59 0.87
C ALA A 94 38.48 -22.11 0.26
N LEU A 95 37.67 -23.03 -0.30
CA LEU A 95 36.36 -22.69 -0.82
C LEU A 95 35.38 -22.30 0.30
N ALA A 96 35.38 -23.06 1.39
CA ALA A 96 34.56 -22.75 2.57
C ALA A 96 35.04 -21.48 3.28
N GLN A 97 36.36 -21.24 3.31
CA GLN A 97 36.92 -19.97 3.80
C GLN A 97 36.46 -18.80 2.93
N ALA A 98 36.48 -18.94 1.59
CA ALA A 98 36.01 -17.91 0.68
C ALA A 98 34.52 -17.60 0.88
N ALA A 99 33.67 -18.63 0.99
CA ALA A 99 32.24 -18.47 1.26
C ALA A 99 31.99 -17.78 2.61
N ALA A 100 32.67 -18.20 3.68
CA ALA A 100 32.54 -17.59 5.00
C ALA A 100 33.05 -16.14 5.02
N LEU A 101 34.15 -15.82 4.32
CA LEU A 101 34.64 -14.44 4.18
C LEU A 101 33.65 -13.56 3.42
N LEU A 102 33.07 -14.06 2.33
CA LEU A 102 32.05 -13.34 1.57
C LEU A 102 30.78 -13.12 2.41
N PHE A 103 30.37 -14.10 3.22
CA PHE A 103 29.22 -13.95 4.09
C PHE A 103 29.49 -12.99 5.27
N LEU A 104 30.70 -12.98 5.84
CA LEU A 104 31.09 -11.92 6.78
C LEU A 104 31.07 -10.54 6.14
N LEU A 105 31.49 -10.45 4.87
CA LEU A 105 31.47 -9.21 4.09
C LEU A 105 30.04 -8.76 3.74
N SER A 106 29.05 -9.66 3.69
CA SER A 106 27.64 -9.27 3.56
C SER A 106 27.01 -8.84 4.89
N LEU A 107 27.41 -9.45 6.02
CA LEU A 107 26.81 -9.15 7.33
C LEU A 107 27.36 -7.88 7.98
N LEU A 108 28.69 -7.69 8.01
CA LEU A 108 29.31 -6.60 8.76
C LEU A 108 28.90 -5.20 8.27
N PRO A 109 28.78 -4.92 6.94
CA PRO A 109 28.34 -3.61 6.46
C PRO A 109 26.92 -3.24 6.89
N THR A 110 26.04 -4.20 7.18
CA THR A 110 24.66 -3.92 7.62
C THR A 110 24.62 -3.02 8.85
N ALA A 111 25.57 -3.19 9.79
CA ALA A 111 25.70 -2.31 10.96
C ALA A 111 26.11 -0.88 10.58
N LEU A 112 27.02 -0.71 9.61
CA LEU A 112 27.46 0.59 9.12
C LEU A 112 26.35 1.30 8.34
N THR A 113 25.69 0.59 7.42
CA THR A 113 24.57 1.12 6.64
C THR A 113 23.43 1.54 7.57
N SER A 114 23.12 0.72 8.57
CA SER A 114 22.12 1.06 9.59
C SER A 114 22.51 2.29 10.41
N ALA A 115 23.78 2.41 10.80
CA ALA A 115 24.27 3.60 11.51
C ALA A 115 24.17 4.86 10.63
N ALA A 116 24.48 4.75 9.34
CA ALA A 116 24.32 5.85 8.39
C ALA A 116 22.87 6.26 8.24
N ILE A 117 21.94 5.31 8.08
CA ILE A 117 20.49 5.57 8.00
C ILE A 117 20.01 6.27 9.28
N ALA A 118 20.45 5.81 10.46
CA ALA A 118 20.10 6.45 11.72
C ALA A 118 20.58 7.90 11.79
N LEU A 119 21.81 8.20 11.34
CA LEU A 119 22.32 9.58 11.28
C LEU A 119 21.50 10.44 10.32
N VAL A 120 21.26 9.95 9.10
CA VAL A 120 20.53 10.69 8.06
C VAL A 120 19.08 10.95 8.50
N TYR A 121 18.43 9.98 9.17
CA TYR A 121 17.12 10.17 9.79
C TYR A 121 17.15 11.25 10.87
N GLY A 122 18.18 11.27 11.72
CA GLY A 122 18.37 12.32 12.73
C GLY A 122 18.58 13.73 12.16
N PHE A 123 19.04 13.84 10.91
CA PHE A 123 19.13 15.12 10.19
C PHE A 123 17.84 15.49 9.44
N GLY A 124 16.77 14.69 9.53
CA GLY A 124 15.49 14.94 8.86
C GLY A 124 15.53 14.70 7.34
N ALA A 125 16.53 13.98 6.84
CA ALA A 125 16.81 13.89 5.41
C ALA A 125 16.28 12.62 4.72
N VAL A 126 15.65 11.69 5.45
CA VAL A 126 15.13 10.43 4.90
C VAL A 126 13.74 10.10 5.47
N PRO A 127 12.73 9.81 4.62
CA PRO A 127 11.43 9.30 5.06
C PRO A 127 11.55 7.87 5.63
N PRO A 128 10.65 7.41 6.52
CA PRO A 128 10.75 6.14 7.24
C PRO A 128 10.39 4.91 6.38
N GLN A 129 11.12 4.71 5.27
CA GLN A 129 10.95 3.55 4.39
C GLN A 129 11.90 2.40 4.77
N GLU A 130 13.11 2.75 5.24
CA GLU A 130 14.16 1.82 5.67
C GLU A 130 13.90 1.26 7.08
N ASP A 131 14.35 0.03 7.33
CA ASP A 131 14.16 -0.70 8.58
C ASP A 131 14.60 0.08 9.83
N MET A 132 15.79 0.67 9.77
CA MET A 132 16.32 1.47 10.88
C MET A 132 15.54 2.77 11.09
N ALA A 133 15.07 3.40 10.01
CA ALA A 133 14.26 4.61 10.11
C ALA A 133 12.87 4.30 10.70
N LYS A 134 12.26 3.16 10.32
CA LYS A 134 11.01 2.66 10.93
C LYS A 134 11.19 2.37 12.42
N PHE A 135 12.28 1.71 12.82
CA PHE A 135 12.59 1.49 14.23
C PHE A 135 12.66 2.80 15.03
N LEU A 136 13.38 3.80 14.51
CA LEU A 136 13.50 5.11 15.17
C LEU A 136 12.15 5.84 15.23
N HIS A 137 11.37 5.77 14.17
CA HIS A 137 10.03 6.35 14.12
C HIS A 137 9.09 5.74 15.17
N TYR A 138 9.02 4.42 15.26
CA TYR A 138 8.11 3.74 16.20
C TYR A 138 8.55 3.83 17.66
N THR A 139 9.85 3.95 17.94
CA THR A 139 10.38 4.04 19.31
C THR A 139 10.56 5.47 19.82
N GLY A 140 10.67 6.44 18.92
CA GLY A 140 11.12 7.80 19.27
C GLY A 140 12.56 7.84 19.81
N ALA A 141 13.36 6.79 19.59
CA ALA A 141 14.72 6.72 20.10
C ALA A 141 15.62 7.78 19.46
N ASN A 142 16.60 8.28 20.22
CA ASN A 142 17.55 9.27 19.71
C ASN A 142 18.37 8.67 18.54
N PRO A 143 18.28 9.24 17.32
CA PRO A 143 18.93 8.67 16.14
C PRO A 143 20.46 8.63 16.22
N PHE A 144 21.07 9.64 16.86
CA PHE A 144 22.53 9.71 17.05
C PHE A 144 23.02 8.67 18.07
N ALA A 145 22.25 8.43 19.12
CA ALA A 145 22.54 7.38 20.10
C ALA A 145 22.46 5.99 19.46
N ALA A 146 21.41 5.74 18.65
CA ALA A 146 21.27 4.48 17.92
C ALA A 146 22.45 4.26 16.95
N ALA A 147 22.87 5.29 16.20
CA ALA A 147 24.04 5.23 15.34
C ALA A 147 25.32 4.89 16.12
N ALA A 148 25.55 5.53 17.28
CA ALA A 148 26.70 5.25 18.13
C ALA A 148 26.74 3.80 18.62
N VAL A 149 25.58 3.25 19.02
CA VAL A 149 25.46 1.83 19.42
C VAL A 149 25.79 0.90 18.25
N LEU A 150 25.25 1.15 17.07
CA LEU A 150 25.51 0.34 15.87
C LEU A 150 26.99 0.39 15.45
N LEU A 151 27.64 1.55 15.56
CA LEU A 151 29.09 1.69 15.33
C LEU A 151 29.90 0.90 16.37
N LEU A 152 29.50 0.93 17.64
CA LEU A 152 30.15 0.14 18.68
C LEU A 152 30.01 -1.37 18.40
N VAL A 153 28.80 -1.82 18.06
CA VAL A 153 28.54 -3.21 17.66
C VAL A 153 29.41 -3.61 16.46
N PHE A 154 29.49 -2.75 15.43
CA PHE A 154 30.37 -2.99 14.28
C PHE A 154 31.83 -3.17 14.70
N VAL A 155 32.37 -2.28 15.53
CA VAL A 155 33.77 -2.37 16.01
C VAL A 155 34.00 -3.66 16.79
N VAL A 156 33.09 -4.02 17.70
CA VAL A 156 33.19 -5.27 18.48
C VAL A 156 33.20 -6.50 17.57
N LEU A 157 32.28 -6.57 16.62
CA LEU A 157 32.17 -7.69 15.67
C LEU A 157 33.38 -7.76 14.73
N LEU A 158 33.90 -6.61 14.29
CA LEU A 158 35.11 -6.52 13.48
C LEU A 158 36.31 -7.05 14.26
N VAL A 159 36.53 -6.57 15.49
CA VAL A 159 37.61 -7.05 16.36
C VAL A 159 37.49 -8.55 16.59
N PHE A 160 36.28 -9.06 16.84
CA PHE A 160 36.03 -10.50 17.01
C PHE A 160 36.41 -11.28 15.74
N ALA A 161 35.97 -10.83 14.56
CA ALA A 161 36.28 -11.48 13.29
C ALA A 161 37.80 -11.52 13.03
N PHE A 162 38.53 -10.44 13.33
CA PHE A 162 39.98 -10.38 13.17
C PHE A 162 40.74 -11.22 14.20
N ARG A 163 40.37 -11.12 15.49
CA ARG A 163 41.09 -11.77 16.60
C ARG A 163 40.74 -13.25 16.74
N VAL A 164 39.45 -13.59 16.68
CA VAL A 164 38.95 -14.95 16.87
C VAL A 164 38.82 -15.67 15.54
N GLY A 165 38.26 -15.01 14.52
CA GLY A 165 38.05 -15.61 13.20
C GLY A 165 39.31 -15.73 12.35
N ARG A 166 40.40 -15.03 12.72
CA ARG A 166 41.67 -14.96 11.96
C ARG A 166 41.43 -14.61 10.49
N VAL A 167 40.50 -13.69 10.22
CA VAL A 167 40.08 -13.26 8.87
C VAL A 167 41.27 -12.95 7.96
N LYS A 168 42.32 -12.30 8.49
CA LYS A 168 43.54 -12.01 7.74
C LYS A 168 44.22 -13.26 7.17
N GLU A 169 44.35 -14.31 7.96
CA GLU A 169 45.03 -15.54 7.55
C GLU A 169 44.18 -16.35 6.58
N ALA A 170 42.87 -16.43 6.83
CA ALA A 170 41.95 -17.07 5.91
C ALA A 170 41.92 -16.35 4.56
N ALA A 171 41.90 -15.01 4.54
CA ALA A 171 41.95 -14.23 3.32
C ALA A 171 43.26 -14.46 2.53
N LEU A 172 44.41 -14.53 3.22
CA LEU A 172 45.70 -14.85 2.61
C LEU A 172 45.72 -16.26 2.01
N ASN A 173 45.13 -17.25 2.70
CA ASN A 173 45.02 -18.63 2.21
C ASN A 173 44.10 -18.72 0.98
N VAL A 174 42.94 -18.05 1.01
CA VAL A 174 42.05 -17.98 -0.15
C VAL A 174 42.75 -17.30 -1.33
N GLN A 175 43.44 -16.19 -1.09
CA GLN A 175 44.16 -15.46 -2.13
C GLN A 175 45.30 -16.29 -2.74
N SER A 176 46.04 -17.07 -1.95
CA SER A 176 47.12 -17.93 -2.46
C SER A 176 46.58 -19.05 -3.35
N VAL A 177 45.46 -19.65 -2.97
CA VAL A 177 44.79 -20.70 -3.75
C VAL A 177 44.19 -20.15 -5.06
N LEU A 178 43.59 -18.95 -5.02
CA LEU A 178 43.02 -18.30 -6.20
C LEU A 178 44.08 -17.79 -7.17
N ARG A 179 45.25 -17.33 -6.67
CA ARG A 179 46.30 -16.79 -7.54
C ARG A 179 47.04 -17.85 -8.36
N GLY A 180 47.17 -19.10 -7.88
CA GLY A 180 47.94 -20.14 -8.57
C GLY A 180 49.39 -19.71 -8.85
N SER A 181 50.20 -20.58 -9.49
CA SER A 181 51.57 -20.21 -9.90
C SER A 181 51.53 -19.06 -10.91
N ARG A 182 51.98 -17.89 -10.44
CA ARG A 182 52.28 -16.63 -11.13
C ARG A 182 52.21 -16.67 -12.67
N ASP A 183 51.11 -16.20 -13.23
CA ASP A 183 51.15 -15.53 -14.54
C ASP A 183 50.46 -14.15 -14.46
N ARG A 184 51.27 -13.11 -14.66
CA ARG A 184 51.02 -11.71 -14.27
C ARG A 184 49.88 -11.06 -15.10
N ARG A 185 49.48 -11.70 -16.21
CA ARG A 185 48.36 -11.27 -17.08
C ARG A 185 46.99 -11.71 -16.58
N HIS A 186 46.86 -12.89 -15.97
CA HIS A 186 45.56 -13.40 -15.49
C HIS A 186 45.09 -12.72 -14.20
N THR A 187 46.01 -12.22 -13.37
CA THR A 187 45.70 -11.51 -12.12
C THR A 187 45.10 -10.12 -12.38
N LEU A 188 45.52 -9.45 -13.46
CA LEU A 188 44.93 -8.18 -13.90
C LEU A 188 43.52 -8.38 -14.49
N LEU A 189 43.28 -9.47 -15.22
CA LEU A 189 41.96 -9.81 -15.77
C LEU A 189 40.95 -10.22 -14.69
N MET A 190 41.33 -11.05 -13.73
CA MET A 190 40.45 -11.44 -12.61
C MET A 190 40.18 -10.27 -11.65
N GLY A 191 41.17 -9.42 -11.39
CA GLY A 191 40.97 -8.17 -10.64
C GLY A 191 40.00 -7.23 -11.35
N ARG A 192 40.10 -7.11 -12.68
CA ARG A 192 39.15 -6.34 -13.50
C ARG A 192 37.75 -6.96 -13.52
N ILE A 193 37.62 -8.28 -13.48
CA ILE A 193 36.30 -8.95 -13.43
C ILE A 193 35.66 -8.78 -12.05
N VAL A 194 36.41 -8.92 -10.95
CA VAL A 194 35.87 -8.67 -9.60
C VAL A 194 35.52 -7.19 -9.42
N VAL A 195 36.39 -6.28 -9.87
CA VAL A 195 36.11 -4.84 -9.87
C VAL A 195 34.95 -4.51 -10.81
N ALA A 196 34.82 -5.15 -11.97
CA ALA A 196 33.68 -4.98 -12.86
C ALA A 196 32.39 -5.54 -12.27
N VAL A 197 32.42 -6.68 -11.55
CA VAL A 197 31.25 -7.21 -10.85
C VAL A 197 30.88 -6.28 -9.71
N VAL A 198 31.84 -5.80 -8.90
CA VAL A 198 31.58 -4.82 -7.83
C VAL A 198 31.08 -3.49 -8.42
N LEU A 199 31.67 -2.99 -9.51
CA LEU A 199 31.22 -1.78 -10.21
C LEU A 199 29.91 -1.97 -10.96
N LEU A 200 29.56 -3.19 -11.39
CA LEU A 200 28.26 -3.53 -11.96
C LEU A 200 27.21 -3.71 -10.85
N SER A 201 27.58 -4.20 -9.67
CA SER A 201 26.67 -4.30 -8.52
C SER A 201 26.41 -2.93 -7.90
N VAL A 202 27.47 -2.15 -7.68
CA VAL A 202 27.39 -0.74 -7.23
C VAL A 202 26.77 0.12 -8.34
N GLY A 203 27.12 -0.15 -9.60
CA GLY A 203 26.56 0.51 -10.76
C GLY A 203 25.10 0.15 -11.02
N ALA A 204 24.65 -1.08 -10.74
CA ALA A 204 23.23 -1.48 -10.80
C ALA A 204 22.44 -0.96 -9.60
N ALA A 205 23.05 -0.84 -8.42
CA ALA A 205 22.45 -0.19 -7.26
C ALA A 205 22.31 1.34 -7.49
N ALA A 206 23.33 1.97 -8.08
CA ALA A 206 23.30 3.38 -8.47
C ALA A 206 22.43 3.62 -9.72
N LEU A 207 22.42 2.71 -10.70
CA LEU A 207 21.46 2.78 -11.83
C LEU A 207 20.04 2.54 -11.36
N ARG A 208 19.77 1.69 -10.36
CA ARG A 208 18.43 1.61 -9.75
C ARG A 208 18.04 2.90 -9.03
N SER A 209 18.99 3.66 -8.48
CA SER A 209 18.69 4.95 -7.86
C SER A 209 18.64 6.12 -8.86
N ILE A 210 19.10 5.94 -10.10
CA ILE A 210 19.21 7.01 -11.13
C ILE A 210 18.29 6.74 -12.35
N ILE A 211 18.06 5.47 -12.70
CA ILE A 211 17.27 4.99 -13.83
C ILE A 211 16.15 4.13 -13.25
N GLY A 212 15.04 4.78 -12.94
CA GLY A 212 13.81 4.13 -12.49
C GLY A 212 13.74 3.98 -10.98
N SER A 213 13.23 5.01 -10.33
CA SER A 213 12.10 4.78 -9.44
C SER A 213 11.03 4.02 -10.25
N GLU A 214 11.19 2.69 -10.37
CA GLU A 214 10.02 1.84 -10.54
C GLU A 214 9.20 2.13 -9.30
N VAL A 215 8.10 2.87 -9.52
CA VAL A 215 6.96 2.90 -8.61
C VAL A 215 6.77 1.44 -8.18
N PRO A 216 7.03 1.09 -6.89
CA PRO A 216 6.77 -0.25 -6.42
C PRO A 216 5.34 -0.57 -6.84
N GLY A 217 5.15 -1.67 -7.57
CA GLY A 217 3.81 -2.11 -7.98
C GLY A 217 2.86 -1.94 -6.81
N SER A 218 1.85 -1.11 -7.02
CA SER A 218 1.01 -0.56 -5.96
C SER A 218 0.53 -1.70 -5.06
N PRO A 219 0.78 -1.66 -3.75
CA PRO A 219 0.35 -2.74 -2.86
C PRO A 219 -1.16 -2.94 -2.98
N GLU A 220 -1.62 -4.19 -3.05
CA GLU A 220 -3.05 -4.49 -2.93
C GLU A 220 -3.52 -4.04 -1.54
N LEU A 221 -4.61 -3.25 -1.49
CA LEU A 221 -5.24 -2.89 -0.21
C LEU A 221 -6.00 -4.09 0.33
N SER A 222 -5.42 -4.77 1.30
CA SER A 222 -6.10 -5.82 2.06
C SER A 222 -6.83 -5.23 3.29
N TYR A 223 -7.82 -5.99 3.78
CA TYR A 223 -8.45 -5.85 5.10
C TYR A 223 -7.44 -5.33 6.15
N HIS A 224 -7.67 -4.12 6.68
CA HIS A 224 -6.85 -3.41 7.67
C HIS A 224 -5.61 -2.64 7.19
N THR A 225 -5.63 -2.07 5.98
CA THR A 225 -4.56 -1.12 5.61
C THR A 225 -4.72 0.19 6.36
N LYS A 226 -3.69 0.61 7.10
CA LYS A 226 -3.66 1.91 7.77
C LYS A 226 -2.82 2.90 6.96
N VAL A 227 -3.44 4.00 6.54
CA VAL A 227 -2.81 5.12 5.86
C VAL A 227 -2.71 6.27 6.86
N GLU A 228 -1.49 6.69 7.17
CA GLU A 228 -1.24 7.87 8.01
C GLU A 228 -0.55 8.92 7.17
N VAL A 229 -1.15 10.11 7.11
CA VAL A 229 -0.60 11.27 6.42
C VAL A 229 -0.44 12.40 7.42
N ASN A 230 0.79 12.84 7.64
CA ASN A 230 1.05 14.09 8.33
C ASN A 230 0.78 15.23 7.35
N LEU A 231 -0.25 16.03 7.62
CA LEU A 231 -0.68 17.11 6.73
C LEU A 231 0.35 18.25 6.66
N GLY A 232 1.31 18.30 7.60
CA GLY A 232 2.45 19.21 7.52
C GLY A 232 3.45 18.87 6.42
N ASP A 233 3.44 17.63 5.93
CA ASP A 233 4.31 17.18 4.84
C ASP A 233 3.70 17.46 3.45
N VAL A 234 2.44 17.87 3.41
CA VAL A 234 1.68 18.18 2.18
C VAL A 234 1.72 19.70 1.97
N THR A 235 2.69 20.20 1.22
CA THR A 235 2.78 21.64 0.88
C THR A 235 1.61 22.11 -0.02
N PRO A 236 1.30 23.42 -0.06
CA PRO A 236 0.20 23.98 -0.86
C PRO A 236 0.21 23.61 -2.35
N ASP A 237 1.39 23.31 -2.90
CA ASP A 237 1.59 22.95 -4.31
C ASP A 237 1.85 21.44 -4.52
N SER A 238 1.55 20.61 -3.50
CA SER A 238 1.82 19.17 -3.54
C SER A 238 0.62 18.35 -3.08
N ALA A 239 0.50 17.16 -3.65
CA ALA A 239 -0.48 16.16 -3.27
C ALA A 239 0.24 14.87 -2.86
N VAL A 240 -0.27 14.22 -1.82
CA VAL A 240 0.20 12.88 -1.42
C VAL A 240 -0.73 11.86 -2.05
N TYR A 241 -0.15 10.91 -2.77
CA TYR A 241 -0.87 9.81 -3.39
C TYR A 241 -0.51 8.51 -2.69
N HIS A 242 -1.53 7.78 -2.26
CA HIS A 242 -1.40 6.38 -1.89
C HIS A 242 -2.05 5.52 -2.97
N THR A 243 -1.22 4.89 -3.82
CA THR A 243 -1.68 4.07 -4.95
C THR A 243 -1.88 2.62 -4.54
N PHE A 244 -2.87 1.97 -5.16
CA PHE A 244 -3.18 0.56 -4.96
C PHE A 244 -3.80 -0.05 -6.22
N SER A 245 -3.67 -1.36 -6.36
CA SER A 245 -4.29 -2.10 -7.47
C SER A 245 -5.36 -3.04 -6.94
N VAL A 246 -6.42 -3.21 -7.73
CA VAL A 246 -7.52 -4.13 -7.47
C VAL A 246 -7.50 -5.18 -8.57
N SER A 247 -7.26 -6.44 -8.21
CA SER A 247 -7.13 -7.56 -9.15
C SER A 247 -8.46 -8.27 -9.45
N LYS A 248 -9.47 -8.08 -8.60
CA LYS A 248 -10.84 -8.58 -8.76
C LYS A 248 -11.82 -7.60 -8.11
N PRO A 249 -13.10 -7.55 -8.54
CA PRO A 249 -14.10 -6.71 -7.90
C PRO A 249 -14.08 -6.87 -6.38
N THR A 250 -13.90 -5.77 -5.65
CA THR A 250 -13.68 -5.77 -4.20
C THR A 250 -14.42 -4.59 -3.58
N VAL A 251 -15.13 -4.85 -2.46
CA VAL A 251 -15.82 -3.79 -1.72
C VAL A 251 -14.84 -3.14 -0.75
N PHE A 252 -14.82 -1.81 -0.72
CA PHE A 252 -13.94 -1.03 0.15
C PHE A 252 -14.72 -0.16 1.13
N ASP A 253 -14.23 -0.18 2.37
CA ASP A 253 -14.70 0.63 3.48
C ASP A 253 -13.55 1.49 4.00
N PHE A 254 -13.63 2.80 3.75
CA PHE A 254 -12.64 3.77 4.18
C PHE A 254 -13.15 4.48 5.44
N VAL A 255 -12.54 4.18 6.58
CA VAL A 255 -12.84 4.81 7.87
C VAL A 255 -11.70 5.76 8.20
N TYR A 256 -11.98 7.06 8.31
CA TYR A 256 -10.92 8.06 8.48
C TYR A 256 -11.19 9.05 9.61
N SER A 257 -10.10 9.54 10.20
CA SER A 257 -10.08 10.71 11.08
C SER A 257 -9.16 11.77 10.49
N VAL A 258 -9.63 12.99 10.48
CA VAL A 258 -8.90 14.18 10.03
C VAL A 258 -8.79 15.13 11.20
N ASP A 259 -7.59 15.56 11.52
CA ASP A 259 -7.36 16.75 12.31
C ASP A 259 -6.60 17.73 11.43
N SER A 260 -7.22 18.81 10.98
CA SER A 260 -6.62 19.75 10.04
C SER A 260 -6.75 21.18 10.53
N GLY A 261 -5.65 21.93 10.45
CA GLY A 261 -5.64 23.39 10.66
C GLY A 261 -5.89 24.20 9.39
N SER A 262 -6.00 23.56 8.21
CA SER A 262 -6.20 24.20 6.91
C SER A 262 -7.20 23.45 6.03
N ASP A 263 -7.56 24.01 4.87
CA ASP A 263 -8.36 23.26 3.89
C ASP A 263 -7.55 22.07 3.41
N ILE A 264 -8.17 20.90 3.46
CA ILE A 264 -7.68 19.70 2.78
C ILE A 264 -8.80 19.13 1.91
N THR A 265 -8.40 18.46 0.86
CA THR A 265 -9.28 17.65 0.01
C THR A 265 -8.71 16.23 -0.02
N MET A 266 -9.58 15.26 0.21
CA MET A 266 -9.29 13.84 0.04
C MET A 266 -10.09 13.31 -1.13
N ARG A 267 -9.43 12.64 -2.07
CA ARG A 267 -10.07 12.07 -3.26
C ARG A 267 -9.65 10.62 -3.45
N LEU A 268 -10.59 9.80 -3.92
CA LEU A 268 -10.29 8.52 -4.52
C LEU A 268 -10.32 8.69 -6.04
N LEU A 269 -9.26 8.25 -6.72
CA LEU A 269 -9.08 8.37 -8.16
C LEU A 269 -8.92 7.00 -8.80
N ASN A 270 -9.45 6.85 -10.01
CA ASN A 270 -9.10 5.78 -10.92
C ASN A 270 -7.95 6.24 -11.82
N LEU A 271 -6.78 5.63 -11.66
CA LEU A 271 -5.57 5.99 -12.39
C LEU A 271 -5.61 5.55 -13.86
N ASP A 272 -6.51 4.61 -14.20
CA ASP A 272 -6.72 4.18 -15.58
C ASP A 272 -7.63 5.16 -16.35
N GLY A 273 -8.18 6.17 -15.68
CA GLY A 273 -9.06 7.19 -16.27
C GLY A 273 -10.49 6.74 -16.52
N GLU A 274 -10.83 5.50 -16.15
CA GLU A 274 -12.17 4.94 -16.28
C GLU A 274 -13.10 5.47 -15.18
N PRO A 275 -14.37 5.80 -15.49
CA PRO A 275 -15.30 6.32 -14.51
C PRO A 275 -15.72 5.26 -13.49
N PHE A 276 -15.83 5.64 -12.21
CA PHE A 276 -16.43 4.81 -11.19
C PHE A 276 -17.91 4.56 -11.50
N VAL A 277 -18.34 3.32 -11.29
CA VAL A 277 -19.72 2.89 -11.57
C VAL A 277 -20.75 3.66 -10.73
N PHE A 278 -20.38 4.14 -9.53
CA PHE A 278 -21.32 4.82 -8.63
C PHE A 278 -21.50 6.32 -8.89
N ASN A 279 -20.52 7.02 -9.47
CA ASN A 279 -20.62 8.48 -9.71
C ASN A 279 -20.37 8.89 -11.17
N ASN A 280 -20.03 7.95 -12.05
CA ASN A 280 -19.73 8.16 -13.46
C ASN A 280 -18.64 9.23 -13.71
N LYS A 281 -17.66 9.31 -12.81
CA LYS A 281 -16.46 10.17 -12.89
C LYS A 281 -15.24 9.33 -12.56
N ASP A 282 -14.07 9.75 -13.03
CA ASP A 282 -12.78 9.12 -12.72
C ASP A 282 -12.28 9.39 -11.28
N SER A 283 -12.99 10.24 -10.54
CA SER A 283 -12.62 10.69 -9.20
C SER A 283 -13.83 10.92 -8.31
N VAL A 284 -13.68 10.70 -7.00
CA VAL A 284 -14.68 11.01 -5.99
C VAL A 284 -14.04 11.72 -4.80
N VAL A 285 -14.62 12.84 -4.39
CA VAL A 285 -14.19 13.56 -3.18
C VAL A 285 -14.77 12.84 -1.96
N MET A 286 -13.89 12.36 -1.09
CA MET A 286 -14.25 11.68 0.15
C MET A 286 -14.41 12.66 1.31
N TYR A 287 -13.62 13.75 1.31
CA TYR A 287 -13.64 14.79 2.32
C TYR A 287 -13.11 16.10 1.73
N GLU A 288 -13.71 17.24 2.11
CA GLU A 288 -13.22 18.57 1.76
C GLU A 288 -13.52 19.55 2.92
N GLY A 289 -12.49 20.24 3.41
CA GLY A 289 -12.63 21.34 4.37
C GLY A 289 -11.60 21.38 5.50
N ARG A 290 -11.82 22.28 6.47
CA ARG A 290 -10.88 22.61 7.58
C ARG A 290 -11.24 22.00 8.94
N ARG A 291 -12.31 21.21 9.04
CA ARG A 291 -12.82 20.79 10.35
C ARG A 291 -12.06 19.55 10.83
N THR A 292 -11.76 19.49 12.12
CA THR A 292 -11.39 18.23 12.76
C THR A 292 -12.60 17.30 12.69
N GLN A 293 -12.43 16.21 11.97
CA GLN A 293 -13.40 15.13 11.83
C GLN A 293 -12.83 13.91 12.55
N PRO A 294 -13.20 13.66 13.82
CA PRO A 294 -12.61 12.58 14.61
C PRO A 294 -12.95 11.19 14.06
N LEU A 295 -14.04 11.08 13.30
CA LEU A 295 -14.48 9.86 12.65
C LEU A 295 -15.41 10.18 11.47
N ALA A 296 -15.12 9.59 10.32
CA ALA A 296 -15.95 9.61 9.14
C ALA A 296 -15.80 8.32 8.34
N TYR A 297 -16.79 8.05 7.50
CA TYR A 297 -16.95 6.80 6.79
C TYR A 297 -17.22 7.09 5.33
N PHE A 298 -16.49 6.41 4.45
CA PHE A 298 -16.76 6.33 3.02
C PHE A 298 -16.75 4.83 2.68
N THR A 299 -17.91 4.20 2.72
CA THR A 299 -18.06 2.73 2.82
C THR A 299 -19.04 2.17 1.81
N GLY A 300 -18.89 0.88 1.48
CA GLY A 300 -19.85 0.11 0.69
C GLY A 300 -19.69 0.28 -0.82
N PHE A 301 -18.50 0.69 -1.29
CA PHE A 301 -18.25 0.90 -2.71
C PHE A 301 -17.44 -0.26 -3.29
N THR A 302 -17.96 -0.88 -4.35
CA THR A 302 -17.24 -1.91 -5.11
C THR A 302 -16.34 -1.25 -6.15
N LEU A 303 -15.04 -1.48 -6.04
CA LEU A 303 -14.07 -1.12 -7.08
C LEU A 303 -13.86 -2.31 -8.01
N LEU A 304 -13.85 -2.04 -9.31
CA LEU A 304 -13.55 -3.02 -10.34
C LEU A 304 -12.04 -3.23 -10.46
N GLU A 305 -11.64 -4.23 -11.26
CA GLU A 305 -10.23 -4.42 -11.60
C GLU A 305 -9.65 -3.13 -12.19
N GLY A 306 -8.50 -2.69 -11.67
CA GLY A 306 -7.87 -1.43 -12.09
C GLY A 306 -6.89 -0.87 -11.07
N ASN A 307 -6.32 0.27 -11.40
CA ASN A 307 -5.37 1.01 -10.57
C ASN A 307 -6.03 2.24 -9.97
N TYR A 308 -5.85 2.45 -8.68
CA TYR A 308 -6.50 3.52 -7.94
C TYR A 308 -5.49 4.29 -7.08
N ALA A 309 -5.87 5.51 -6.70
CA ALA A 309 -5.10 6.32 -5.76
C ALA A 309 -6.02 7.03 -4.76
N LEU A 310 -5.58 7.07 -3.51
CA LEU A 310 -6.06 8.04 -2.53
C LEU A 310 -5.16 9.27 -2.60
N GLU A 311 -5.73 10.39 -3.03
CA GLU A 311 -5.07 11.69 -3.06
C GLU A 311 -5.45 12.51 -1.83
N VAL A 312 -4.46 13.16 -1.24
CA VAL A 312 -4.63 14.18 -0.21
C VAL A 312 -3.94 15.46 -0.67
N SER A 313 -4.70 16.54 -0.84
CA SER A 313 -4.21 17.80 -1.37
C SER A 313 -4.99 19.01 -0.86
N PRO A 314 -4.36 20.18 -0.68
CA PRO A 314 -3.10 20.41 0.04
C PRO A 314 -3.29 20.36 1.56
N GLY A 315 -2.22 20.24 2.34
CA GLY A 315 -2.22 20.33 3.80
C GLY A 315 -1.37 21.52 4.28
N SER A 316 -1.33 21.77 5.59
CA SER A 316 -0.34 22.70 6.16
C SER A 316 0.00 22.34 7.60
N THR A 317 -1.00 21.90 8.37
CA THR A 317 -0.84 21.42 9.74
C THR A 317 -1.94 20.42 10.07
N GLY A 318 -1.57 19.30 10.71
CA GLY A 318 -2.54 18.31 11.19
C GLY A 318 -2.18 16.86 10.82
N SER A 319 -3.12 15.94 11.02
CA SER A 319 -2.95 14.52 10.71
C SER A 319 -4.21 13.93 10.09
N LEU A 320 -4.05 13.09 9.07
CA LEU A 320 -5.06 12.20 8.54
C LEU A 320 -4.68 10.76 8.90
N THR A 321 -5.60 10.04 9.54
CA THR A 321 -5.52 8.59 9.70
C THR A 321 -6.67 7.95 8.96
N MET A 322 -6.40 6.99 8.10
CA MET A 322 -7.42 6.22 7.38
C MET A 322 -7.17 4.73 7.56
N TYR A 323 -8.23 4.00 7.88
CA TYR A 323 -8.29 2.56 7.90
C TYR A 323 -9.10 2.11 6.69
N VAL A 324 -8.48 1.30 5.85
CA VAL A 324 -9.13 0.68 4.71
C VAL A 324 -9.43 -0.76 5.07
N ASP A 325 -10.70 -1.08 5.02
CA ASP A 325 -11.23 -2.42 5.12
C ASP A 325 -11.69 -2.84 3.70
N SER A 326 -11.43 -4.10 3.35
CA SER A 326 -11.79 -4.64 2.04
C SER A 326 -12.31 -6.06 2.17
N ARG A 327 -13.37 -6.36 1.41
CA ARG A 327 -14.04 -7.67 1.42
C ARG A 327 -14.46 -8.08 0.01
N GLU A 328 -14.62 -9.38 -0.19
CA GLU A 328 -15.24 -9.86 -1.41
C GLU A 328 -16.69 -9.36 -1.52
N PRO A 329 -17.16 -9.00 -2.72
CA PRO A 329 -18.54 -8.61 -2.95
C PRO A 329 -19.48 -9.77 -2.62
N SER A 330 -20.50 -9.49 -1.83
CA SER A 330 -21.63 -10.40 -1.67
C SER A 330 -22.49 -10.42 -2.95
N PRO A 331 -23.39 -11.40 -3.12
CA PRO A 331 -24.32 -11.40 -4.25
C PRO A 331 -25.11 -10.10 -4.39
N ALA A 332 -25.49 -9.47 -3.28
CA ALA A 332 -26.20 -8.19 -3.28
C ALA A 332 -25.32 -7.02 -3.75
N ASP A 333 -24.02 -7.02 -3.40
CA ASP A 333 -23.09 -5.99 -3.88
C ASP A 333 -22.86 -6.12 -5.39
N MET A 334 -22.84 -7.35 -5.92
CA MET A 334 -22.72 -7.62 -7.35
C MET A 334 -23.98 -7.20 -8.11
N GLU A 335 -25.17 -7.53 -7.59
CA GLU A 335 -26.44 -7.07 -8.15
C GLU A 335 -26.51 -5.54 -8.19
N TYR A 336 -26.07 -4.87 -7.12
CA TYR A 336 -26.00 -3.42 -7.09
C TYR A 336 -25.08 -2.84 -8.17
N LEU A 337 -23.90 -3.44 -8.32
CA LEU A 337 -22.92 -3.05 -9.33
C LEU A 337 -23.47 -3.22 -10.76
N GLU A 338 -24.20 -4.31 -11.01
CA GLU A 338 -24.87 -4.57 -12.30
C GLU A 338 -25.94 -3.51 -12.60
N LEU A 339 -26.78 -3.16 -11.62
CA LEU A 339 -27.79 -2.11 -11.79
C LEU A 339 -27.17 -0.76 -12.14
N LEU A 340 -26.13 -0.34 -11.40
CA LEU A 340 -25.43 0.90 -11.66
C LEU A 340 -24.72 0.90 -13.03
N SER A 341 -24.14 -0.23 -13.41
CA SER A 341 -23.52 -0.41 -14.74
C SER A 341 -24.56 -0.29 -15.86
N ALA A 342 -25.75 -0.86 -15.67
CA ALA A 342 -26.86 -0.72 -16.61
C ALA A 342 -27.32 0.75 -16.73
N VAL A 343 -27.37 1.49 -15.62
CA VAL A 343 -27.69 2.92 -15.62
C VAL A 343 -26.65 3.72 -16.40
N ASN A 344 -25.36 3.46 -16.20
CA ASN A 344 -24.27 4.19 -16.88
C ASN A 344 -24.18 3.86 -18.37
N THR A 345 -24.40 2.60 -18.76
CA THR A 345 -24.39 2.16 -20.15
C THR A 345 -25.66 2.52 -20.91
N GLY A 346 -26.69 3.00 -20.21
CA GLY A 346 -27.99 3.32 -20.82
C GLY A 346 -28.88 2.10 -21.08
N SER A 347 -28.51 0.93 -20.55
CA SER A 347 -29.24 -0.33 -20.75
C SER A 347 -30.26 -0.63 -19.65
N PHE A 348 -30.31 0.17 -18.59
CA PHE A 348 -31.31 0.04 -17.51
C PHE A 348 -32.73 0.35 -18.03
N THR A 349 -33.68 -0.54 -17.70
CA THR A 349 -35.10 -0.39 -18.02
C THR A 349 -35.97 -0.58 -16.78
N ALA A 350 -37.28 -0.36 -16.91
CA ALA A 350 -38.26 -0.62 -15.86
C ALA A 350 -38.19 -2.05 -15.27
N GLN A 351 -37.67 -3.02 -16.02
CA GLN A 351 -37.55 -4.42 -15.61
C GLN A 351 -36.18 -4.76 -14.99
N SER A 352 -35.22 -3.83 -14.98
CA SER A 352 -33.87 -4.08 -14.46
C SER A 352 -33.85 -4.25 -12.95
N TYR A 353 -34.68 -3.51 -12.21
CA TYR A 353 -34.73 -3.57 -10.74
C TYR A 353 -35.95 -4.35 -10.25
N HIS A 354 -35.72 -5.41 -9.48
CA HIS A 354 -36.75 -6.24 -8.87
C HIS A 354 -36.35 -6.60 -7.44
N GLU A 355 -36.97 -5.95 -6.46
CA GLU A 355 -36.79 -6.29 -5.05
C GLU A 355 -38.16 -6.44 -4.38
N GLU A 356 -38.30 -7.41 -3.47
CA GLU A 356 -39.57 -7.71 -2.82
C GLU A 356 -40.14 -6.47 -2.10
N GLY A 357 -41.35 -6.07 -2.51
CA GLY A 357 -42.09 -4.95 -1.95
C GLY A 357 -41.86 -3.61 -2.63
N TYR A 358 -40.94 -3.50 -3.59
CA TYR A 358 -40.80 -2.29 -4.42
C TYR A 358 -41.73 -2.34 -5.61
N GLU A 359 -42.46 -1.24 -5.85
CA GLU A 359 -43.32 -1.06 -7.02
C GLU A 359 -42.83 0.17 -7.81
N LEU A 360 -42.79 0.06 -9.15
CA LEU A 360 -42.47 1.18 -10.05
C LEU A 360 -43.61 2.20 -9.99
N VAL A 361 -43.30 3.42 -9.53
CA VAL A 361 -44.28 4.51 -9.40
C VAL A 361 -44.06 5.62 -10.43
N TYR A 362 -42.92 5.64 -11.12
CA TYR A 362 -42.62 6.61 -12.18
C TYR A 362 -41.61 6.06 -13.18
N GLU A 363 -41.91 6.29 -14.46
CA GLU A 363 -41.02 6.11 -15.61
C GLU A 363 -41.28 7.27 -16.58
N GLY A 364 -40.24 8.01 -16.97
CA GLY A 364 -40.40 9.09 -17.93
C GLY A 364 -39.09 9.77 -18.32
N GLU A 365 -39.05 10.31 -19.54
CA GLU A 365 -37.98 11.20 -19.98
C GLU A 365 -38.21 12.61 -19.42
N LEU A 366 -37.21 13.12 -18.72
CA LEU A 366 -37.19 14.47 -18.17
C LEU A 366 -36.36 15.38 -19.05
N GLY A 367 -36.98 16.44 -19.55
CA GLY A 367 -36.29 17.51 -20.25
C GLY A 367 -35.44 18.37 -19.30
N VAL A 368 -34.52 19.16 -19.86
CA VAL A 368 -33.72 20.13 -19.08
C VAL A 368 -34.64 21.17 -18.46
N GLY A 369 -34.56 21.33 -17.14
CA GLY A 369 -35.46 22.18 -16.38
C GLY A 369 -35.22 22.09 -14.88
N GLN A 370 -35.78 23.03 -14.12
CA GLN A 370 -35.65 23.08 -12.66
C GLN A 370 -37.01 22.79 -12.02
N ASP A 371 -36.97 22.11 -10.87
CA ASP A 371 -38.11 21.94 -9.96
C ASP A 371 -39.38 21.32 -10.61
N GLN A 372 -39.17 20.37 -11.52
CA GLN A 372 -40.22 19.68 -12.26
C GLN A 372 -40.96 18.69 -11.35
N PHE A 373 -42.27 18.83 -11.24
CA PHE A 373 -43.12 17.90 -10.49
C PHE A 373 -43.19 16.54 -11.20
N LEU A 374 -43.02 15.46 -10.44
CA LEU A 374 -43.05 14.10 -10.98
C LEU A 374 -44.26 13.31 -10.51
N LEU A 375 -44.44 13.20 -9.19
CA LEU A 375 -45.54 12.48 -8.57
C LEU A 375 -45.78 12.94 -7.14
N THR A 376 -46.92 12.52 -6.59
CA THR A 376 -47.26 12.66 -5.17
C THR A 376 -47.24 11.29 -4.50
N LEU A 377 -46.56 11.18 -3.37
CA LEU A 377 -46.56 9.99 -2.51
C LEU A 377 -47.46 10.23 -1.29
N PRO A 378 -48.30 9.25 -0.89
CA PRO A 378 -49.11 9.38 0.31
C PRO A 378 -48.26 9.29 1.59
N GLY A 379 -48.73 9.97 2.64
CA GLY A 379 -48.22 9.89 4.01
C GLY A 379 -48.00 8.47 4.51
N GLY A 380 -47.12 8.31 5.49
CA GLY A 380 -46.87 7.01 6.12
C GLY A 380 -45.56 6.93 6.88
N THR A 381 -45.38 5.81 7.57
CA THR A 381 -44.12 5.39 8.18
C THR A 381 -43.47 4.32 7.30
N ASP A 382 -42.16 4.17 7.41
CA ASP A 382 -41.42 3.04 6.84
C ASP A 382 -41.48 2.89 5.32
N ARG A 383 -41.33 4.01 4.60
CA ARG A 383 -41.17 4.00 3.14
C ARG A 383 -39.71 4.03 2.75
N MET A 384 -39.36 3.25 1.74
CA MET A 384 -38.06 3.33 1.07
C MET A 384 -38.24 3.64 -0.40
N ILE A 385 -37.30 4.39 -0.96
CA ILE A 385 -37.28 4.78 -2.37
C ILE A 385 -35.98 4.31 -3.03
N SER A 386 -36.12 3.79 -4.24
CA SER A 386 -35.01 3.53 -5.15
C SER A 386 -35.26 4.32 -6.42
N ALA A 387 -34.29 5.07 -6.90
CA ALA A 387 -34.42 5.89 -8.10
C ALA A 387 -33.17 5.76 -8.98
N PHE A 388 -33.38 5.75 -10.30
CA PHE A 388 -32.34 5.52 -11.31
C PHE A 388 -32.49 6.50 -12.47
N ALA A 389 -31.46 7.30 -12.71
CA ALA A 389 -31.39 8.33 -13.75
C ALA A 389 -30.50 7.85 -14.89
N VAL A 390 -31.11 7.43 -15.99
CA VAL A 390 -30.48 6.82 -17.16
C VAL A 390 -30.24 7.87 -18.24
N GLY A 391 -28.97 8.07 -18.59
CA GLY A 391 -28.53 9.09 -19.55
C GLY A 391 -27.33 9.89 -19.04
N ASN A 392 -27.01 10.97 -19.74
CA ASN A 392 -25.86 11.83 -19.46
C ASN A 392 -26.21 13.12 -18.71
N GLY A 393 -27.49 13.39 -18.47
CA GLY A 393 -27.92 14.59 -17.76
C GLY A 393 -27.67 14.46 -16.26
N GLN A 394 -27.46 15.59 -15.60
CA GLN A 394 -27.34 15.64 -14.15
C GLN A 394 -28.73 15.84 -13.55
N VAL A 395 -29.16 14.90 -12.72
CA VAL A 395 -30.47 14.93 -12.06
C VAL A 395 -30.29 15.25 -10.59
N ASN A 396 -30.99 16.27 -10.12
CA ASN A 396 -31.25 16.51 -8.71
C ASN A 396 -32.68 16.06 -8.41
N LEU A 397 -32.85 15.02 -7.60
CA LEU A 397 -34.16 14.51 -7.20
C LEU A 397 -34.38 14.87 -5.74
N VAL A 398 -35.50 15.52 -5.44
CA VAL A 398 -35.86 15.90 -4.08
C VAL A 398 -37.22 15.35 -3.71
N TYR A 399 -37.39 15.14 -2.41
CA TYR A 399 -38.61 14.69 -1.77
C TYR A 399 -39.03 15.76 -0.77
N ALA A 400 -40.15 16.42 -1.04
CA ALA A 400 -40.67 17.51 -0.24
C ALA A 400 -41.89 17.04 0.57
N ALA A 401 -41.80 17.08 1.89
CA ALA A 401 -42.86 16.64 2.80
C ALA A 401 -42.88 17.52 4.06
N ASP A 402 -44.06 17.91 4.53
CA ASP A 402 -44.26 18.65 5.78
C ASP A 402 -43.33 19.90 5.92
N ASP A 403 -43.21 20.69 4.84
CA ASP A 403 -42.32 21.87 4.70
C ASP A 403 -40.80 21.59 4.78
N GLU A 404 -40.40 20.32 4.80
CA GLU A 404 -39.01 19.88 4.69
C GLU A 404 -38.70 19.35 3.28
N VAL A 405 -37.47 19.58 2.83
CA VAL A 405 -36.97 19.08 1.54
C VAL A 405 -35.80 18.15 1.79
N HIS A 406 -35.92 16.93 1.31
CA HIS A 406 -34.90 15.89 1.42
C HIS A 406 -34.36 15.58 0.03
N THR A 407 -33.06 15.82 -0.18
CA THR A 407 -32.38 15.42 -1.41
C THR A 407 -32.29 13.92 -1.50
N LEU A 408 -32.81 13.31 -2.56
CA LEU A 408 -32.74 11.87 -2.85
C LEU A 408 -31.58 11.52 -3.78
N LEU A 409 -31.35 12.32 -4.82
CA LEU A 409 -30.23 12.22 -5.76
C LEU A 409 -29.58 13.58 -5.93
N GLU A 410 -28.27 13.68 -5.73
CA GLU A 410 -27.47 14.86 -6.07
C GLU A 410 -26.04 14.41 -6.37
N GLY A 411 -25.56 14.64 -7.59
CA GLY A 411 -24.23 14.19 -8.01
C GLY A 411 -24.08 12.68 -8.24
N PHE A 412 -25.16 11.90 -8.08
CA PHE A 412 -25.23 10.45 -8.33
C PHE A 412 -26.36 10.13 -9.31
N LYS A 413 -26.22 9.03 -10.06
CA LYS A 413 -27.25 8.57 -11.01
C LYS A 413 -28.24 7.58 -10.41
N ALA A 414 -28.01 7.07 -9.21
CA ALA A 414 -28.94 6.16 -8.57
C ALA A 414 -28.90 6.23 -7.04
N THR A 415 -30.00 5.81 -6.43
CA THR A 415 -30.15 5.57 -4.99
C THR A 415 -31.00 4.32 -4.84
N ILE A 416 -30.68 3.47 -3.87
CA ILE A 416 -31.42 2.22 -3.62
C ILE A 416 -31.79 2.15 -2.15
N GLY A 417 -33.06 1.83 -1.88
CA GLY A 417 -33.58 1.59 -0.55
C GLY A 417 -33.40 2.73 0.43
N ARG A 418 -33.41 3.95 -0.06
CA ARG A 418 -33.27 5.14 0.77
C ARG A 418 -34.52 5.33 1.61
N TRP A 419 -34.34 5.38 2.92
CA TRP A 419 -35.41 5.66 3.86
C TRP A 419 -35.99 7.07 3.65
N LEU A 420 -37.32 7.14 3.58
CA LEU A 420 -38.05 8.39 3.56
C LEU A 420 -38.56 8.71 4.99
N PRO A 421 -38.41 9.95 5.45
CA PRO A 421 -38.88 10.35 6.76
C PRO A 421 -40.42 10.22 6.88
N PRO A 422 -40.92 9.88 8.07
CA PRO A 422 -42.34 9.77 8.31
C PRO A 422 -43.00 11.15 8.23
N HIS A 423 -44.10 11.22 7.49
CA HIS A 423 -44.86 12.46 7.24
C HIS A 423 -46.35 12.14 7.21
N LYS A 424 -47.17 13.13 7.56
CA LYS A 424 -48.63 12.96 7.65
C LYS A 424 -49.36 13.37 6.37
N GLY A 425 -48.81 14.35 5.65
CA GLY A 425 -49.39 14.88 4.42
C GLY A 425 -49.11 14.05 3.18
N ALA A 426 -49.46 14.59 2.03
CA ALA A 426 -49.01 14.09 0.74
C ALA A 426 -47.65 14.75 0.42
N ALA A 427 -46.66 13.95 0.03
CA ALA A 427 -45.32 14.43 -0.28
C ALA A 427 -45.10 14.51 -1.79
N GLU A 428 -44.36 15.51 -2.24
CA GLU A 428 -44.04 15.71 -3.66
C GLU A 428 -42.64 15.20 -3.97
N VAL A 429 -42.54 14.43 -5.05
CA VAL A 429 -41.25 14.09 -5.66
C VAL A 429 -41.02 15.03 -6.83
N ARG A 430 -39.91 15.76 -6.79
CA ARG A 430 -39.58 16.80 -7.77
C ARG A 430 -38.16 16.62 -8.28
N ALA A 431 -37.93 16.92 -9.55
CA ALA A 431 -36.62 16.76 -10.18
C ALA A 431 -36.17 18.00 -10.94
N SER A 432 -34.86 18.23 -10.93
CA SER A 432 -34.20 19.21 -11.78
C SER A 432 -33.19 18.47 -12.65
N VAL A 433 -33.23 18.71 -13.96
CA VAL A 433 -32.32 18.09 -14.93
C VAL A 433 -31.49 19.18 -15.60
N GLN A 434 -30.19 19.00 -15.61
CA GLN A 434 -29.24 19.90 -16.25
C GLN A 434 -28.56 19.23 -17.44
N GLN A 435 -28.09 20.07 -18.37
CA GLN A 435 -27.30 19.72 -19.56
C GLN A 435 -28.09 19.01 -20.67
N VAL A 436 -28.60 17.80 -20.43
CA VAL A 436 -29.30 16.99 -21.45
C VAL A 436 -30.48 16.22 -20.84
N PRO A 437 -31.51 15.87 -21.64
CA PRO A 437 -32.61 15.04 -21.18
C PRO A 437 -32.15 13.71 -20.59
N THR A 438 -32.89 13.19 -19.61
CA THR A 438 -32.54 11.96 -18.87
C THR A 438 -33.80 11.18 -18.53
N VAL A 439 -33.77 9.86 -18.67
CA VAL A 439 -34.89 9.00 -18.30
C VAL A 439 -34.79 8.67 -16.81
N LEU A 440 -35.88 8.84 -16.06
CA LEU A 440 -35.92 8.58 -14.63
C LEU A 440 -36.88 7.44 -14.32
N TYR A 441 -36.40 6.48 -13.52
CA TYR A 441 -37.18 5.38 -12.96
C TYR A 441 -37.24 5.54 -11.45
N ILE A 442 -38.43 5.46 -10.85
CA ILE A 442 -38.62 5.56 -9.39
C ILE A 442 -39.46 4.39 -8.90
N TYR A 443 -38.92 3.69 -7.91
CA TYR A 443 -39.54 2.57 -7.24
C TYR A 443 -39.72 2.90 -5.77
N VAL A 444 -40.88 2.55 -5.20
CA VAL A 444 -41.16 2.79 -3.78
C VAL A 444 -41.57 1.48 -3.14
N LYS A 445 -40.99 1.21 -1.98
CA LYS A 445 -41.45 0.16 -1.07
C LYS A 445 -42.35 0.75 -0.01
N ALA A 446 -43.64 0.44 -0.14
CA ALA A 446 -44.61 0.73 0.90
C ALA A 446 -44.69 -0.49 1.82
N ASN A 447 -44.58 -0.29 3.13
CA ASN A 447 -44.92 -1.34 4.06
C ASN A 447 -46.44 -1.58 3.91
N ARG A 448 -46.84 -2.72 3.32
CA ARG A 448 -48.24 -3.15 3.36
C ARG A 448 -48.54 -3.45 4.82
N SER A 449 -49.08 -2.47 5.53
CA SER A 449 -49.74 -2.71 6.81
C SER A 449 -50.68 -3.90 6.63
N ARG A 450 -50.51 -4.91 7.49
CA ARG A 450 -51.49 -5.99 7.64
C ARG A 450 -52.90 -5.44 7.82
#